data_AF-A0A7W0T3U0-F1
#
_entry.id   AF-A0A7W0T3U0-F1
#
_cell.length_a   1.000
_cell.length_b   1.000
_cell.length_c   1.000
_cell.angle_alpha   90.00
_cell.angle_beta   90.00
_cell.angle_gamma   90.00
#
_symmetry.space_group_name_H-M   'P 1'
#
loop_
_entity.id
_entity.type
_entity.pdbx_description
1 polymer ?
#
loop_
_entity_poly.entity_id
_entity_poly.type
_entity_poly.pdbx_seq_one_letter_code
_entity_poly.pdbx_strand_id
1 'polypeptide(L)'
;MRSLALFALAACSSPASPPAQPVMPPAAPADAAVARVAIDAQPDVSLTAPAHAFRFTSAMRTETWTLWFESGVAMLNVQPASGALTTYRGTATESASVVIEVASPTAKLKLDCKRATRELEPACDAAAAKSKKKPAKVRVDALDCFHADFKEPMPFGPLPGIEYVADGACAGYRVMR
;
A
#
# COMPACT_ATOMS: atom_id res chain seq x y z
N MET A 1 -14.70 54.15 -61.45
CA MET A 1 -14.83 53.46 -60.15
C MET A 1 -15.15 52.00 -60.40
N ARG A 2 -14.36 51.14 -59.76
CA ARG A 2 -14.61 49.76 -59.32
C ARG A 2 -15.05 48.67 -60.31
N SER A 3 -14.05 47.82 -60.54
CA SER A 3 -14.08 46.36 -60.38
C SER A 3 -14.65 45.54 -61.53
N LEU A 4 -13.76 44.85 -62.24
CA LEU A 4 -13.97 43.53 -62.82
C LEU A 4 -12.61 42.92 -63.16
N ALA A 5 -12.28 41.81 -62.53
CA ALA A 5 -11.40 40.82 -63.14
C ALA A 5 -11.65 39.47 -62.45
N LEU A 6 -12.42 38.64 -63.16
CA LEU A 6 -12.47 37.19 -63.00
C LEU A 6 -11.86 36.58 -64.26
N PHE A 7 -11.40 35.34 -64.11
CA PHE A 7 -10.79 34.41 -65.08
C PHE A 7 -9.28 34.52 -65.27
N ALA A 8 -8.52 33.45 -65.43
CA ALA A 8 -8.62 32.03 -65.05
C ALA A 8 -7.31 31.38 -65.55
N LEU A 9 -6.93 30.28 -64.90
CA LEU A 9 -6.10 29.18 -65.41
C LEU A 9 -4.64 29.47 -65.80
N ALA A 10 -3.73 28.94 -64.98
CA ALA A 10 -2.52 28.30 -65.49
C ALA A 10 -2.33 26.98 -64.73
N ALA A 11 -2.45 25.88 -65.47
CA ALA A 11 -1.98 24.58 -65.05
C ALA A 11 -0.44 24.57 -65.15
N CYS A 12 0.25 24.17 -64.10
CA CYS A 12 1.62 23.70 -64.20
C CYS A 12 1.81 22.51 -63.25
N SER A 13 2.03 21.38 -63.90
CA SER A 13 2.42 20.07 -63.40
C SER A 13 3.44 20.14 -62.27
N SER A 14 3.14 19.47 -61.16
CA SER A 14 4.16 19.09 -60.17
C SER A 14 4.40 17.58 -60.24
N PRO A 15 5.67 17.14 -60.14
CA PRO A 15 6.06 15.75 -60.36
C PRO A 15 5.53 14.81 -59.25
N ALA A 16 5.23 13.59 -59.67
CA ALA A 16 4.82 12.49 -58.80
C ALA A 16 5.84 12.28 -57.67
N SER A 17 5.36 12.36 -56.42
CA SER A 17 6.15 12.03 -55.24
C SER A 17 6.51 10.53 -55.24
N PRO A 18 7.74 10.15 -54.85
CA PRO A 18 8.08 8.75 -54.69
C PRO A 18 7.25 8.13 -53.54
N PRO A 19 6.96 6.81 -53.60
CA PRO A 19 6.17 6.15 -52.56
C PRO A 19 6.89 6.26 -51.21
N ALA A 20 6.12 6.65 -50.19
CA ALA A 20 6.59 6.69 -48.82
C ALA A 20 7.08 5.30 -48.38
N GLN A 21 8.36 5.22 -48.00
CA GLN A 21 8.85 4.05 -47.29
C GLN A 21 8.12 3.94 -45.93
N PRO A 22 7.80 2.73 -45.45
CA PRO A 22 7.26 2.56 -44.10
C PRO A 22 8.26 3.14 -43.10
N VAL A 23 7.90 4.23 -42.44
CA VAL A 23 8.68 4.79 -41.34
C VAL A 23 8.57 3.81 -40.19
N MET A 24 9.59 2.97 -40.06
CA MET A 24 9.81 2.16 -38.87
C MET A 24 9.87 3.13 -37.68
N PRO A 25 9.03 2.96 -36.64
CA PRO A 25 9.08 3.85 -35.49
C PRO A 25 10.50 3.82 -34.90
N PRO A 26 11.06 4.99 -34.51
CA PRO A 26 12.38 5.03 -33.90
C PRO A 26 12.39 4.08 -32.71
N ALA A 27 13.44 3.26 -32.63
CA ALA A 27 13.71 2.43 -31.48
C ALA A 27 13.56 3.29 -30.22
N ALA A 28 12.65 2.89 -29.33
CA ALA A 28 12.43 3.60 -28.08
C ALA A 28 13.80 3.81 -27.41
N PRO A 29 14.13 5.03 -26.95
CA PRO A 29 15.35 5.22 -26.20
C PRO A 29 15.30 4.29 -24.99
N ALA A 30 16.31 3.41 -24.92
CA ALA A 30 16.74 2.84 -23.65
C ALA A 30 16.95 4.00 -22.66
N ASP A 31 16.63 3.79 -21.40
CA ASP A 31 16.69 4.77 -20.30
C ASP A 31 15.45 5.68 -20.12
N ALA A 32 14.30 5.03 -19.96
CA ALA A 32 13.47 5.37 -18.81
C ALA A 32 13.90 4.47 -17.65
N ALA A 33 15.01 4.84 -16.99
CA ALA A 33 15.32 4.39 -15.65
C ALA A 33 14.25 4.95 -14.70
N VAL A 34 13.03 4.44 -14.82
CA VAL A 34 12.03 4.50 -13.74
C VAL A 34 12.73 3.85 -12.58
N ALA A 35 13.02 4.65 -11.57
CA ALA A 35 13.76 4.32 -10.37
C ALA A 35 13.41 2.91 -9.85
N ARG A 36 14.10 1.90 -10.40
CA ARG A 36 14.40 0.62 -9.78
C ARG A 36 15.37 0.95 -8.65
N VAL A 37 14.90 1.72 -7.67
CA VAL A 37 15.55 1.78 -6.37
C VAL A 37 15.65 0.32 -5.95
N ALA A 38 16.87 -0.15 -5.83
CA ALA A 38 17.24 -1.55 -5.79
C ALA A 38 16.42 -2.34 -4.76
N ILE A 39 15.38 -3.05 -5.23
CA ILE A 39 14.67 -4.04 -4.43
C ILE A 39 15.58 -5.26 -4.20
N ASP A 40 16.46 -5.56 -5.16
CA ASP A 40 17.38 -6.70 -5.11
C ASP A 40 18.57 -6.54 -4.15
N ALA A 41 18.82 -5.33 -3.63
CA ALA A 41 19.95 -5.06 -2.74
C ALA A 41 19.56 -4.77 -1.29
N GLN A 42 18.27 -4.89 -0.95
CA GLN A 42 17.83 -4.63 0.42
C GLN A 42 18.12 -5.85 1.29
N PRO A 43 18.82 -5.68 2.44
CA PRO A 43 19.10 -6.78 3.35
C PRO A 43 17.81 -7.46 3.80
N ASP A 44 17.85 -8.78 3.94
CA ASP A 44 16.77 -9.53 4.56
C ASP A 44 16.70 -9.17 6.06
N VAL A 45 15.52 -8.75 6.52
CA VAL A 45 15.25 -8.81 7.96
C VAL A 45 15.23 -10.28 8.35
N SER A 46 15.96 -10.63 9.41
CA SER A 46 15.85 -11.97 9.97
C SER A 46 14.41 -12.19 10.43
N LEU A 47 13.79 -13.30 10.02
CA LEU A 47 12.48 -13.74 10.54
C LEU A 47 12.51 -14.04 12.05
N THR A 48 13.68 -13.93 12.70
CA THR A 48 13.84 -13.98 14.15
C THR A 48 13.52 -12.66 14.85
N ALA A 49 13.42 -11.54 14.13
CA ALA A 49 13.00 -10.27 14.69
C ALA A 49 11.55 -10.38 15.24
N PRO A 50 11.20 -9.66 16.32
CA PRO A 50 9.84 -9.67 16.84
C PRO A 50 8.81 -9.22 15.78
N ALA A 51 7.89 -10.13 15.45
CA ALA A 51 6.82 -9.87 14.51
C ALA A 51 5.66 -9.13 15.19
N HIS A 52 5.15 -8.10 14.52
CA HIS A 52 3.92 -7.42 14.91
C HIS A 52 2.87 -7.60 13.82
N ALA A 53 1.65 -7.96 14.20
CA ALA A 53 0.58 -8.26 13.26
C ALA A 53 -0.65 -7.39 13.50
N PHE A 54 -1.28 -7.02 12.39
CA PHE A 54 -2.56 -6.35 12.31
C PHE A 54 -3.44 -7.07 11.29
N ARG A 55 -4.70 -7.38 11.63
CA ARG A 55 -5.70 -7.89 10.69
C ARG A 55 -6.82 -6.89 10.52
N PHE A 56 -7.18 -6.58 9.29
CA PHE A 56 -8.38 -5.84 8.97
C PHE A 56 -9.42 -6.80 8.41
N THR A 57 -10.61 -6.83 8.99
CA THR A 57 -11.74 -7.65 8.56
C THR A 57 -12.95 -6.75 8.37
N SER A 58 -13.50 -6.75 7.16
CA SER A 58 -14.76 -6.08 6.83
C SER A 58 -15.62 -6.93 5.90
N ALA A 59 -16.87 -6.50 5.68
CA ALA A 59 -17.73 -7.15 4.69
C ALA A 59 -17.13 -7.16 3.26
N MET A 60 -16.27 -6.20 2.93
CA MET A 60 -15.68 -6.07 1.59
C MET A 60 -14.33 -6.77 1.43
N ARG A 61 -13.52 -6.82 2.48
CA ARG A 61 -12.17 -7.39 2.42
C ARG A 61 -11.66 -7.83 3.78
N THR A 62 -10.80 -8.83 3.74
CA THR A 62 -10.00 -9.28 4.88
C THR A 62 -8.54 -9.36 4.47
N GLU A 63 -7.66 -8.77 5.28
CA GLU A 63 -6.23 -8.71 5.02
C GLU A 63 -5.44 -8.77 6.33
N THR A 64 -4.36 -9.55 6.34
CA THR A 64 -3.41 -9.63 7.45
C THR A 64 -2.11 -8.96 7.04
N TRP A 65 -1.66 -8.03 7.87
CA TRP A 65 -0.43 -7.26 7.71
C TRP A 65 0.53 -7.70 8.82
N THR A 66 1.69 -8.22 8.45
CA THR A 66 2.72 -8.64 9.40
C THR A 66 4.00 -7.86 9.16
N LEU A 67 4.47 -7.18 10.19
CA LEU A 67 5.60 -6.28 10.18
C LEU A 67 6.74 -6.85 11.01
N TRP A 68 7.93 -6.86 10.42
CA TRP A 68 9.20 -7.13 11.10
C TRP A 68 10.15 -5.98 10.83
N PHE A 69 10.88 -5.55 11.84
CA PHE A 69 11.94 -4.57 11.67
C PHE A 69 13.03 -4.78 12.73
N GLU A 70 14.28 -4.65 12.31
CA GLU A 70 15.45 -4.77 13.18
C GLU A 70 16.65 -4.11 12.49
N SER A 71 17.51 -3.45 13.27
CA SER A 71 18.81 -2.93 12.79
C SER A 71 18.73 -2.06 11.53
N GLY A 72 17.70 -1.21 11.43
CA GLY A 72 17.52 -0.28 10.30
C GLY A 72 16.79 -0.87 9.09
N VAL A 73 16.42 -2.15 9.14
CA VAL A 73 15.80 -2.89 8.04
C VAL A 73 14.36 -3.23 8.40
N ALA A 74 13.46 -3.21 7.42
CA ALA A 74 12.05 -3.53 7.59
C ALA A 74 11.55 -4.48 6.50
N MET A 75 10.65 -5.37 6.89
CA MET A 75 9.86 -6.21 6.01
C MET A 75 8.40 -6.16 6.42
N LEU A 76 7.52 -6.00 5.45
CA LEU A 76 6.07 -6.01 5.65
C LEU A 76 5.45 -7.02 4.70
N ASN A 77 4.71 -7.98 5.24
CA ASN A 77 3.92 -8.91 4.47
C ASN A 77 2.45 -8.53 4.54
N VAL A 78 1.80 -8.47 3.38
CA VAL A 78 0.36 -8.22 3.27
C VAL A 78 -0.28 -9.43 2.59
N GLN A 79 -1.19 -10.08 3.31
CA GLN A 79 -1.87 -11.30 2.89
C GLN A 79 -3.40 -11.08 2.89
N PRO A 80 -4.01 -10.83 1.72
CA PRO A 80 -5.46 -10.86 1.59
C PRO A 80 -5.99 -12.28 1.83
N ALA A 81 -7.18 -12.44 2.41
CA ALA A 81 -7.72 -13.77 2.74
C ALA A 81 -7.87 -14.72 1.53
N SER A 82 -8.12 -14.17 0.34
CA SER A 82 -8.25 -14.92 -0.92
C SER A 82 -7.16 -14.59 -1.94
N GLY A 83 -6.11 -13.87 -1.54
CA GLY A 83 -5.08 -13.34 -2.44
C GLY A 83 -3.70 -14.00 -2.24
N ALA A 84 -2.74 -13.57 -3.04
CA ALA A 84 -1.33 -13.94 -2.87
C ALA A 84 -0.66 -13.06 -1.80
N LEU A 85 0.32 -13.64 -1.10
CA LEU A 85 1.22 -12.90 -0.22
C LEU A 85 1.99 -11.86 -1.03
N THR A 86 1.95 -10.60 -0.59
CA THR A 86 2.83 -9.56 -1.11
C THR A 86 3.85 -9.19 -0.04
N THR A 87 5.12 -9.27 -0.37
CA THR A 87 6.23 -8.88 0.50
C THR A 87 6.80 -7.54 0.08
N TYR A 88 6.89 -6.62 1.03
CA TYR A 88 7.53 -5.32 0.91
C TYR A 88 8.81 -5.31 1.74
N ARG A 89 9.86 -4.67 1.22
CA ARG A 89 11.18 -4.59 1.84
C ARG A 89 11.69 -3.16 1.87
N GLY A 90 12.45 -2.82 2.90
CA GLY A 90 13.04 -1.51 3.01
C GLY A 90 13.64 -1.21 4.37
N THR A 91 13.43 0.00 4.85
CA THR A 91 14.14 0.52 6.03
C THR A 91 13.18 0.86 7.15
N ALA A 92 13.69 0.75 8.38
CA ALA A 92 13.05 1.26 9.58
C ALA A 92 13.99 2.28 10.23
N THR A 93 13.52 3.50 10.43
CA THR A 93 14.27 4.53 11.17
C THR A 93 13.59 4.74 12.50
N GLU A 94 14.30 4.43 13.59
CA GLU A 94 13.81 4.64 14.95
C GLU A 94 14.33 5.96 15.53
N SER A 95 13.39 6.82 15.91
CA SER A 95 13.66 8.07 16.65
C SER A 95 12.56 8.27 17.71
N ALA A 96 11.96 9.47 17.82
CA ALA A 96 10.76 9.67 18.63
C ALA A 96 9.52 8.89 18.09
N SER A 97 9.57 8.51 16.81
CA SER A 97 8.64 7.60 16.14
C SER A 97 9.43 6.56 15.34
N VAL A 98 8.78 5.49 14.92
CA VAL A 98 9.33 4.50 14.00
C VAL A 98 8.80 4.82 12.61
N VAL A 99 9.66 5.20 11.68
CA VAL A 99 9.28 5.45 10.28
C VAL A 99 9.72 4.26 9.44
N ILE A 100 8.78 3.67 8.70
CA ILE A 100 9.00 2.45 7.91
C ILE A 100 8.72 2.78 6.45
N GLU A 101 9.75 2.66 5.61
CA GLU A 101 9.66 2.92 4.18
C GLU A 101 9.99 1.62 3.44
N VAL A 102 8.99 0.99 2.84
CA VAL A 102 9.09 -0.34 2.24
C VAL A 102 8.49 -0.37 0.83
N ALA A 103 9.00 -1.24 -0.03
CA ALA A 103 8.59 -1.34 -1.43
C ALA A 103 8.48 -2.80 -1.89
N SER A 104 7.62 -3.02 -2.88
CA SER A 104 7.53 -4.22 -3.70
C SER A 104 7.83 -3.84 -5.17
N PRO A 105 7.92 -4.80 -6.11
CA PRO A 105 8.13 -4.47 -7.53
C PRO A 105 7.07 -3.55 -8.14
N THR A 106 5.89 -3.45 -7.52
CA THR A 106 4.74 -2.72 -8.07
C THR A 106 4.22 -1.59 -7.19
N ALA A 107 4.66 -1.48 -5.92
CA ALA A 107 4.14 -0.50 -4.98
C ALA A 107 5.18 -0.05 -3.95
N LYS A 108 4.98 1.15 -3.40
CA LYS A 108 5.76 1.69 -2.28
C LYS A 108 4.82 2.09 -1.16
N LEU A 109 5.23 1.84 0.07
CA LEU A 109 4.48 2.14 1.28
C LEU A 109 5.38 2.89 2.26
N LYS A 110 4.78 3.86 2.95
CA LYS A 110 5.38 4.55 4.08
C LYS A 110 4.43 4.46 5.26
N LEU A 111 4.93 3.97 6.39
CA LEU A 111 4.20 3.88 7.65
C LEU A 111 4.91 4.73 8.68
N ASP A 112 4.21 5.74 9.20
CA ASP A 112 4.67 6.50 10.36
C ASP A 112 4.05 5.88 11.60
N CYS A 113 4.88 5.34 12.49
CA CYS A 113 4.43 4.50 13.58
C CYS A 113 4.79 5.08 14.96
N LYS A 114 3.86 4.96 15.91
CA LYS A 114 4.07 5.36 17.32
C LYS A 114 3.84 4.18 18.24
N ARG A 115 4.76 3.98 19.19
CA ARG A 115 4.57 2.98 20.26
C ARG A 115 3.44 3.45 21.16
N ALA A 116 2.47 2.58 21.45
CA ALA A 116 1.30 2.89 22.26
C ALA A 116 0.84 1.66 23.03
N THR A 117 0.26 1.85 24.22
CA THR A 117 -0.49 0.79 24.90
C THR A 117 -1.97 0.98 24.58
N ARG A 118 -2.57 -0.03 23.95
CA ARG A 118 -3.99 -0.03 23.55
C ARG A 118 -4.82 -0.83 24.55
N GLU A 119 -5.92 -0.26 25.02
CA GLU A 119 -6.98 -1.01 25.70
C GLU A 119 -7.97 -1.53 24.64
N LEU A 120 -8.02 -2.84 24.47
CA LEU A 120 -8.91 -3.51 23.53
C LEU A 120 -10.11 -4.07 24.31
N GLU A 121 -11.30 -3.70 23.86
CA GLU A 121 -12.55 -4.37 24.25
C GLU A 121 -12.74 -5.59 23.34
N PRO A 122 -13.44 -6.66 23.76
CA PRO A 122 -13.78 -7.72 22.81
C PRO A 122 -14.72 -7.15 21.74
N ALA A 123 -14.23 -7.10 20.50
CA ALA A 123 -15.02 -6.66 19.37
C ALA A 123 -16.28 -7.53 19.22
N CYS A 124 -17.43 -6.86 19.13
CA CYS A 124 -18.71 -7.43 18.73
C CYS A 124 -19.36 -8.43 19.69
N ASP A 125 -19.27 -8.22 21.00
CA ASP A 125 -20.07 -8.99 21.95
C ASP A 125 -21.52 -8.45 22.08
N ALA A 126 -22.34 -8.63 21.04
CA ALA A 126 -23.80 -8.60 21.22
C ALA A 126 -24.26 -9.68 22.23
N ALA A 127 -23.44 -10.70 22.47
CA ALA A 127 -23.63 -11.71 23.50
C ALA A 127 -23.28 -11.22 24.92
N ALA A 128 -22.36 -10.26 25.08
CA ALA A 128 -22.07 -9.67 26.40
C ALA A 128 -23.18 -8.72 26.87
N ALA A 129 -24.01 -8.19 25.96
CA ALA A 129 -25.21 -7.43 26.33
C ALA A 129 -26.24 -8.26 27.12
N LYS A 130 -26.15 -9.60 27.12
CA LYS A 130 -26.97 -10.50 27.96
C LYS A 130 -26.26 -10.95 29.25
N SER A 131 -24.98 -10.62 29.41
CA SER A 131 -24.19 -10.91 30.61
C SER A 131 -24.09 -9.64 31.46
N LYS A 132 -24.48 -9.69 32.74
CA LYS A 132 -24.27 -8.58 33.70
C LYS A 132 -22.78 -8.30 33.98
N LYS A 133 -21.85 -9.11 33.44
CA LYS A 133 -20.41 -8.95 33.62
C LYS A 133 -19.83 -8.26 32.39
N LYS A 134 -19.35 -7.03 32.57
CA LYS A 134 -18.60 -6.31 31.52
C LYS A 134 -17.42 -7.18 31.08
N PRO A 135 -17.19 -7.34 29.78
CA PRO A 135 -16.00 -8.04 29.31
C PRO A 135 -14.73 -7.36 29.85
N ALA A 136 -13.73 -8.16 30.20
CA ALA A 136 -12.44 -7.63 30.64
C ALA A 136 -11.74 -6.95 29.45
N LYS A 137 -11.28 -5.72 29.66
CA LYS A 137 -10.41 -5.03 28.71
C LYS A 137 -9.04 -5.69 28.70
N VAL A 138 -8.47 -5.89 27.53
CA VAL A 138 -7.10 -6.40 27.38
C VAL A 138 -6.20 -5.26 26.99
N ARG A 139 -5.09 -5.06 27.70
CA ARG A 139 -4.05 -4.11 27.33
C ARG A 139 -3.01 -4.79 26.45
N VAL A 140 -2.70 -4.19 25.31
CA VAL A 140 -1.72 -4.70 24.35
C VAL A 140 -0.77 -3.57 24.00
N ASP A 141 0.53 -3.84 24.08
CA ASP A 141 1.54 -2.94 23.52
C ASP A 141 1.49 -3.05 22.01
N ALA A 142 1.25 -1.92 21.35
CA ALA A 142 1.04 -1.84 19.92
C ALA A 142 1.98 -0.81 19.30
N LEU A 143 2.18 -0.98 18.01
CA LEU A 143 2.79 0.00 17.14
C LEU A 143 1.68 0.58 16.24
N ASP A 144 1.20 1.77 16.60
CA ASP A 144 0.16 2.47 15.85
C ASP A 144 0.75 3.09 14.59
N CYS A 145 0.57 2.41 13.47
CA CYS A 145 1.10 2.83 12.18
C CYS A 145 0.04 3.53 11.35
N PHE A 146 0.37 4.72 10.85
CA PHE A 146 -0.50 5.50 9.97
C PHE A 146 -0.17 5.18 8.50
N HIS A 147 -1.21 4.88 7.73
CA HIS A 147 -1.16 4.68 6.29
C HIS A 147 -2.17 5.61 5.62
N ALA A 148 -1.83 6.22 4.48
CA ALA A 148 -2.63 7.27 3.86
C ALA A 148 -4.08 6.83 3.51
N ASP A 149 -4.27 5.55 3.22
CA ASP A 149 -5.58 5.00 2.87
C ASP A 149 -6.50 4.75 4.09
N PHE A 150 -5.99 4.91 5.31
CA PHE A 150 -6.75 4.65 6.54
C PHE A 150 -6.96 5.95 7.32
N LYS A 151 -8.21 6.18 7.75
CA LYS A 151 -8.58 7.33 8.59
C LYS A 151 -8.09 7.20 10.03
N GLU A 152 -7.95 5.97 10.51
CA GLU A 152 -7.48 5.62 11.85
C GLU A 152 -6.16 4.83 11.74
N PRO A 153 -5.27 4.93 12.75
CA PRO A 153 -4.04 4.13 12.76
C PRO A 153 -4.34 2.64 12.75
N MET A 154 -3.43 1.88 12.14
CA MET A 154 -3.41 0.42 12.15
C MET A 154 -2.53 -0.03 13.34
N PRO A 155 -3.12 -0.54 14.44
CA PRO A 155 -2.36 -1.00 15.59
C PRO A 155 -1.73 -2.37 15.31
N PHE A 156 -0.42 -2.41 15.12
CA PHE A 156 0.34 -3.65 15.02
C PHE A 156 0.73 -4.14 16.42
N GLY A 157 0.13 -5.24 16.90
CA GLY A 157 0.48 -5.85 18.19
C GLY A 157 1.40 -7.07 18.03
N PRO A 158 2.12 -7.51 19.08
CA PRO A 158 2.85 -8.78 19.08
C PRO A 158 1.94 -9.93 18.65
N LEU A 159 2.50 -10.93 17.96
CA LEU A 159 1.75 -12.12 17.56
C LEU A 159 1.01 -12.76 18.75
N PRO A 160 -0.28 -13.13 18.59
CA PRO A 160 -1.01 -13.31 17.32
C PRO A 160 -1.48 -12.02 16.64
N GLY A 161 -1.33 -10.85 17.28
CA GLY A 161 -1.65 -9.55 16.70
C GLY A 161 -2.98 -8.95 17.16
N ILE A 162 -3.36 -7.86 16.52
CA ILE A 162 -4.61 -7.14 16.77
C ILE A 162 -5.46 -7.21 15.51
N GLU A 163 -6.76 -7.44 15.67
CA GLU A 163 -7.73 -7.41 14.57
C GLU A 163 -8.67 -6.22 14.73
N TYR A 164 -8.89 -5.47 13.66
CA TYR A 164 -10.05 -4.62 13.49
C TYR A 164 -11.16 -5.38 12.75
N VAL A 165 -12.35 -5.41 13.33
CA VAL A 165 -13.56 -5.97 12.73
C VAL A 165 -14.53 -4.82 12.45
N ALA A 166 -15.01 -4.71 11.21
CA ALA A 166 -16.11 -3.82 10.83
C ALA A 166 -17.11 -4.56 9.95
N ASP A 167 -18.21 -5.00 10.55
CA ASP A 167 -19.36 -5.56 9.84
C ASP A 167 -20.58 -4.62 9.95
N GLY A 168 -21.69 -4.98 9.31
CA GLY A 168 -22.90 -4.16 9.31
C GLY A 168 -23.53 -3.93 10.70
N ALA A 169 -23.10 -4.65 11.73
CA ALA A 169 -23.65 -4.59 13.09
C ALA A 169 -22.63 -4.09 14.14
N CYS A 170 -21.34 -4.01 13.81
CA CYS A 170 -20.29 -3.74 14.77
C CYS A 170 -19.00 -3.24 14.12
N ALA A 171 -18.31 -2.33 14.80
CA ALA A 171 -16.93 -1.93 14.48
C ALA A 171 -16.08 -1.87 15.76
N GLY A 172 -14.86 -2.44 15.73
CA GLY A 172 -13.94 -2.36 16.86
C GLY A 172 -12.70 -3.24 16.75
N TYR A 173 -11.76 -3.04 17.66
CA TYR A 173 -10.51 -3.82 17.73
C TYR A 173 -10.61 -4.95 18.74
N ARG A 174 -9.94 -6.08 18.50
CA ARG A 174 -9.76 -7.20 19.44
C ARG A 174 -8.39 -7.84 19.29
N VAL A 175 -7.98 -8.65 20.26
CA VAL A 175 -6.80 -9.52 20.12
C VAL A 175 -7.13 -10.66 19.16
N MET A 176 -6.22 -10.96 18.22
CA MET A 176 -6.35 -12.13 17.36
C MET A 176 -6.31 -13.41 18.21
N ARG A 177 -7.15 -14.40 17.87
CA ARG A 177 -7.17 -15.71 18.53
C ARG A 177 -6.56 -16.77 17.64
#